data_AF-A0A2T5HGC8-F1
#
_entry.id   AF-A0A2T5HGC8-F1
#
_cell.length_a   1.000
_cell.length_b   1.000
_cell.length_c   1.000
_cell.angle_alpha   90.00
_cell.angle_beta   90.00
_cell.angle_gamma   90.00
#
_symmetry.space_group_name_H-M   'P 1'
#
loop_
_entity.id
_entity.type
_entity.pdbx_description
1 polymer ?
#
loop_
_entity_poly.entity_id
_entity_poly.type
_entity_poly.pdbx_seq_one_letter_code
_entity_poly.pdbx_strand_id
1 'polypeptide(L)'
;MPSLLEKTTFTLSLLLACQWAVADEVTQEWERLIRKDFKDGCVTHLDPYLLSNGTNGVRGTAWLVQTCEGNFEYGATYLPPDVHPEELERISVRRKQQLRPLAPVQLKRMYF
;
A
#
# COMPACT_ATOMS: atom_id res chain seq x y z
N MET A 1 -53.31 13.64 -5.16
CA MET A 1 -52.17 14.55 -4.89
C MET A 1 -51.35 13.94 -3.76
N PRO A 2 -50.29 13.17 -4.05
CA PRO A 2 -49.39 12.69 -3.02
C PRO A 2 -48.46 13.83 -2.56
N SER A 3 -48.37 13.97 -1.24
CA SER A 3 -47.70 15.02 -0.48
C SER A 3 -46.18 15.04 -0.68
N LEU A 4 -45.63 16.25 -0.76
CA LEU A 4 -44.21 16.64 -0.88
C LEU A 4 -43.28 16.19 0.27
N LEU A 5 -43.69 15.23 1.11
CA LEU A 5 -42.98 14.82 2.33
C LEU A 5 -42.30 13.44 2.23
N GLU A 6 -42.48 12.71 1.13
CA GLU A 6 -41.87 11.36 0.93
C GLU A 6 -40.62 11.36 0.05
N LYS A 7 -40.18 12.52 -0.45
CA LYS A 7 -39.05 12.59 -1.41
C LYS A 7 -37.71 13.01 -0.78
N THR A 8 -37.69 13.36 0.50
CA THR A 8 -36.51 13.94 1.17
C THR A 8 -35.72 12.96 2.03
N THR A 9 -36.16 11.72 2.17
CA THR A 9 -35.48 10.71 3.01
C THR A 9 -34.62 9.72 2.23
N PHE A 10 -34.70 9.67 0.89
CA PHE A 10 -33.96 8.68 0.10
C PHE A 10 -32.58 9.14 -0.38
N THR A 11 -32.28 10.44 -0.32
CA THR A 11 -31.01 10.99 -0.83
C THR A 11 -29.90 11.05 0.22
N LEU A 12 -30.22 10.91 1.52
CA LEU A 12 -29.21 11.07 2.57
C LEU A 12 -28.43 9.78 2.90
N SER A 13 -28.88 8.62 2.45
CA SER A 13 -28.22 7.33 2.73
C SER A 13 -27.13 6.94 1.72
N LEU A 14 -26.95 7.68 0.62
CA LEU A 14 -25.93 7.38 -0.41
C LEU A 14 -24.58 8.07 -0.20
N LEU A 15 -24.42 8.87 0.85
CA LEU A 15 -23.16 9.56 1.16
C LEU A 15 -22.23 8.78 2.09
N LEU A 16 -22.57 7.54 2.44
CA LEU A 16 -21.65 6.60 3.08
C LEU A 16 -20.89 5.76 2.04
N ALA A 17 -20.51 6.39 0.94
CA ALA A 17 -19.67 5.76 -0.08
C ALA A 17 -18.23 5.72 0.45
N CYS A 18 -17.79 4.51 0.81
CA CYS A 18 -16.43 4.05 0.60
C CYS A 18 -15.30 5.05 0.93
N GLN A 19 -14.98 5.21 2.21
CA GLN A 19 -13.63 5.66 2.61
C GLN A 19 -12.64 4.50 2.44
N TRP A 20 -12.53 3.95 1.23
CA TRP A 20 -11.41 3.08 0.91
C TRP A 20 -10.31 4.03 0.50
N ALA A 21 -9.25 4.10 1.30
CA ALA A 21 -8.02 4.78 0.90
C ALA A 21 -7.58 4.14 -0.42
N VAL A 22 -7.80 4.83 -1.54
CA VAL A 22 -7.26 4.40 -2.82
C VAL A 22 -5.76 4.56 -2.66
N ALA A 23 -5.05 3.43 -2.54
CA ALA A 23 -3.59 3.43 -2.58
C ALA A 23 -3.16 4.21 -3.82
N ASP A 24 -2.28 5.20 -3.65
CA ASP A 24 -1.84 6.03 -4.77
C ASP A 24 -1.04 5.19 -5.79
N GLU A 25 -0.93 5.66 -7.03
CA GLU A 25 -0.30 4.95 -8.15
C GLU A 25 1.10 4.42 -7.81
N VAL A 26 1.90 5.19 -7.06
CA VAL A 26 3.25 4.78 -6.64
C VAL A 26 3.18 3.59 -5.68
N THR A 27 2.24 3.62 -4.74
CA THR A 27 2.02 2.55 -3.77
C THR A 27 1.54 1.26 -4.47
N GLN A 28 0.62 1.38 -5.44
CA GLN A 28 0.16 0.25 -6.24
C GLN A 28 1.30 -0.38 -7.07
N GLU A 29 2.16 0.46 -7.65
CA GLU A 29 3.30 -0.01 -8.42
C GLU A 29 4.36 -0.69 -7.55
N TRP A 30 4.64 -0.15 -6.35
CA TRP A 30 5.49 -0.85 -5.37
C TRP A 30 4.92 -2.22 -5.00
N GLU A 31 3.62 -2.31 -4.73
CA GLU A 31 2.96 -3.58 -4.46
C GLU A 31 3.11 -4.57 -5.63
N ARG A 32 2.87 -4.10 -6.86
CA ARG A 32 3.02 -4.92 -8.07
C ARG A 32 4.44 -5.44 -8.22
N LEU A 33 5.44 -4.59 -8.01
CA LEU A 33 6.85 -4.96 -8.09
C LEU A 33 7.24 -5.96 -7.01
N ILE A 34 6.77 -5.80 -5.76
CA ILE A 34 7.04 -6.75 -4.68
C ILE A 34 6.40 -8.11 -4.98
N ARG A 35 5.14 -8.13 -5.46
CA ARG A 35 4.45 -9.39 -5.80
C ARG A 35 5.15 -10.16 -6.92
N LYS A 36 5.77 -9.46 -7.87
CA LYS A 36 6.52 -10.05 -8.99
C LYS A 36 7.71 -10.91 -8.56
N ASP A 37 8.26 -10.68 -7.36
CA ASP A 37 9.37 -11.46 -6.82
C ASP A 37 8.96 -12.85 -6.30
N PHE A 38 7.66 -13.16 -6.30
CA PHE A 38 7.11 -14.41 -5.77
C PHE A 38 6.19 -15.09 -6.80
N LYS A 39 5.95 -16.38 -6.60
CA LYS A 39 4.94 -17.10 -7.39
C LYS A 39 3.53 -16.58 -7.08
N ASP A 40 2.65 -16.65 -8.07
CA ASP A 40 1.25 -16.27 -7.91
C ASP A 40 0.60 -16.97 -6.72
N GLY A 41 -0.13 -16.21 -5.91
CA GLY A 41 -0.78 -16.68 -4.68
C GLY A 41 0.17 -16.93 -3.49
N CYS A 42 1.49 -16.77 -3.64
CA CYS A 42 2.42 -16.97 -2.53
C CYS A 42 2.38 -15.82 -1.52
N VAL A 43 2.19 -14.56 -1.96
CA VAL A 43 2.07 -13.40 -1.07
C VAL A 43 0.70 -13.40 -0.41
N THR A 44 0.67 -13.65 0.90
CA THR A 44 -0.57 -13.68 1.69
C THR A 44 -0.90 -12.32 2.28
N HIS A 45 0.12 -11.57 2.74
CA HIS A 45 -0.03 -10.22 3.28
C HIS A 45 1.12 -9.33 2.83
N LEU A 46 0.82 -8.05 2.65
CA LEU A 46 1.74 -7.06 2.12
C LEU A 46 1.35 -5.70 2.69
N ASP A 47 2.09 -5.23 3.69
CA ASP A 47 1.75 -4.00 4.40
C ASP A 47 2.95 -3.06 4.51
N PRO A 48 2.79 -1.78 4.15
CA PRO A 48 3.80 -0.76 4.43
C PRO A 48 3.74 -0.41 5.91
N TYR A 49 4.88 -0.41 6.59
CA TYR A 49 4.93 -0.14 8.05
C TYR A 49 5.79 1.09 8.41
N LEU A 50 6.55 1.61 7.45
CA LEU A 50 7.33 2.84 7.61
C LEU A 50 7.20 3.67 6.34
N LEU A 51 6.93 4.96 6.49
CA LEU A 51 6.92 5.93 5.39
C LEU A 51 7.96 7.02 5.67
N SER A 52 8.73 7.36 4.65
CA SER A 52 9.70 8.45 4.65
C SER A 52 9.41 9.34 3.46
N ASN A 53 9.12 10.61 3.70
CA ASN A 53 8.85 11.59 2.65
C ASN A 53 9.92 12.70 2.73
N GLY A 54 10.71 12.84 1.67
CA GLY A 54 11.62 13.96 1.49
C GLY A 54 10.87 15.23 1.12
N THR A 55 11.43 16.40 1.48
CA THR A 55 10.86 17.72 1.15
C THR A 55 10.84 18.02 -0.34
N ASN A 56 11.61 17.27 -1.13
CA ASN A 56 11.65 17.30 -2.59
C ASN A 56 10.64 16.32 -3.23
N GLY A 57 9.79 15.65 -2.46
CA GLY A 57 8.81 14.69 -3.01
C GLY A 57 9.38 13.29 -3.24
N VAL A 58 10.65 13.03 -2.92
CA VAL A 58 11.17 11.67 -2.80
C VAL A 58 10.35 10.93 -1.75
N ARG A 59 9.95 9.69 -2.07
CA ARG A 59 9.22 8.85 -1.13
C ARG A 59 9.97 7.55 -0.93
N GLY A 60 10.01 7.09 0.30
CA GLY A 60 10.55 5.80 0.68
C GLY A 60 9.58 5.11 1.61
N THR A 61 9.49 3.79 1.53
CA THR A 61 8.69 3.02 2.46
C THR A 61 9.34 1.66 2.74
N ALA A 62 9.11 1.13 3.94
CA ALA A 62 9.43 -0.24 4.27
C ALA A 62 8.15 -1.07 4.31
N TRP A 63 8.21 -2.23 3.67
CA TRP A 63 7.11 -3.18 3.57
C TRP A 63 7.45 -4.47 4.29
N LEU A 64 6.45 -5.00 4.98
CA LEU A 64 6.45 -6.34 5.52
C LEU A 64 5.65 -7.23 4.58
N VAL A 65 6.29 -8.28 4.07
CA VAL A 65 5.71 -9.21 3.10
C VAL A 65 5.63 -10.57 3.75
N GLN A 66 4.42 -11.08 3.94
CA GLN A 66 4.20 -12.46 4.35
C GLN A 66 3.95 -13.32 3.12
N THR A 67 4.70 -14.41 3.02
CA THR A 67 4.59 -15.31 1.87
C THR A 67 4.55 -16.77 2.31
N CYS A 68 4.25 -17.63 1.35
CA CYS A 68 4.33 -19.09 1.50
C CYS A 68 5.76 -19.60 1.78
N GLU A 69 6.79 -18.79 1.56
CA GLU A 69 8.21 -19.11 1.76
C GLU A 69 8.80 -18.48 3.04
N GLY A 70 8.02 -17.66 3.75
CA GLY A 70 8.44 -16.95 4.96
C GLY A 70 8.06 -15.47 4.94
N ASN A 71 8.64 -14.70 5.86
CA ASN A 71 8.40 -13.26 5.93
C ASN A 71 9.63 -12.51 5.41
N PHE A 72 9.41 -11.43 4.69
CA PHE A 72 10.46 -10.61 4.10
C PHE A 72 10.24 -9.13 4.37
N GLU A 73 11.34 -8.40 4.44
CA GLU A 73 11.32 -6.95 4.44
C GLU A 73 11.74 -6.43 3.08
N TYR A 74 10.97 -5.48 2.55
CA TYR A 74 11.30 -4.74 1.34
C TYR A 74 11.45 -3.26 1.66
N GLY A 75 12.40 -2.62 1.01
CA GLY A 75 12.42 -1.17 0.88
C GLY A 75 11.91 -0.80 -0.50
N ALA A 76 11.06 0.21 -0.58
CA ALA A 76 10.57 0.77 -1.82
C ALA A 76 10.87 2.27 -1.89
N THR A 77 11.16 2.75 -3.09
CA THR A 77 11.58 4.13 -3.33
C THR A 77 10.87 4.70 -4.53
N TYR A 78 10.54 5.98 -4.47
CA TYR A 78 10.07 6.80 -5.57
C TYR A 78 10.94 8.05 -5.69
N LEU A 79 11.45 8.28 -6.89
CA LEU A 79 12.33 9.41 -7.24
C LEU A 79 11.62 10.29 -8.27
N PRO A 80 11.12 11.48 -7.86
CA PRO A 80 10.47 12.41 -8.79
C PRO A 80 11.39 12.82 -9.95
N PRO A 81 10.84 12.97 -11.17
CA PRO A 81 11.62 13.30 -12.37
C PRO A 81 12.26 14.70 -12.32
N ASP A 82 11.64 15.64 -11.62
CA ASP A 82 12.12 17.01 -11.41
C ASP A 82 13.28 17.09 -10.40
N VAL A 83 13.44 16.07 -9.56
CA VAL A 83 14.50 16.01 -8.53
C VAL A 83 15.71 15.20 -9.00
N HIS A 84 15.46 14.08 -9.69
CA HIS A 84 16.49 13.13 -10.11
C HIS A 84 16.44 12.90 -11.63
N PRO A 85 16.58 13.93 -12.49
CA PRO A 85 16.30 13.83 -13.92
C PRO A 85 17.06 12.72 -14.66
N GLU A 86 18.23 12.34 -14.16
CA GLU A 86 19.09 11.27 -14.68
C GLU A 86 18.59 9.85 -14.44
N GLU A 87 17.75 9.63 -13.43
CA GLU A 87 17.32 8.29 -13.05
C GLU A 87 16.26 7.76 -14.03
N LEU A 88 16.38 6.52 -14.51
CA LEU A 88 15.36 5.95 -15.40
C LEU A 88 14.34 5.14 -14.61
N GLU A 89 14.78 4.44 -13.56
CA GLU A 89 13.90 3.65 -12.70
C GLU A 89 13.37 4.51 -11.55
N ARG A 90 12.19 5.10 -11.76
CA ARG A 90 11.60 6.05 -10.83
C ARG A 90 10.96 5.41 -9.62
N ILE A 91 10.38 4.23 -9.81
CA ILE A 91 9.69 3.46 -8.79
C ILE A 91 10.40 2.13 -8.71
N SER A 92 11.01 1.83 -7.57
CA SER A 92 11.81 0.63 -7.38
C SER A 92 11.53 -0.01 -6.03
N VAL A 93 11.78 -1.32 -5.94
CA VAL A 93 11.69 -2.10 -4.71
C VAL A 93 12.92 -2.97 -4.58
N ARG A 94 13.32 -3.25 -3.34
CA ARG A 94 14.45 -4.13 -3.05
C ARG A 94 14.17 -4.95 -1.80
N ARG A 95 14.28 -6.27 -1.92
CA ARG A 95 14.33 -7.19 -0.78
C ARG A 95 15.54 -6.83 0.09
N LYS A 96 15.29 -6.47 1.36
CA LYS A 96 16.34 -6.09 2.32
C LYS A 96 16.83 -7.31 3.07
N GLN A 97 15.91 -8.11 3.59
CA GLN A 97 16.22 -9.28 4.41
C GLN A 97 15.04 -10.27 4.46
N GLN A 98 15.36 -11.52 4.75
CA GLN A 98 14.38 -12.48 5.23
C GLN A 98 14.24 -12.32 6.75
N LEU A 99 13.01 -12.23 7.22
CA LEU A 99 12.70 -12.05 8.62
C LEU A 99 12.46 -13.40 9.29
N ARG A 100 12.73 -13.44 10.60
CA ARG A 100 12.26 -14.54 11.45
C ARG A 100 10.73 -14.60 11.42
N PRO A 101 10.12 -15.76 11.77
CA PRO A 101 8.67 -15.84 11.96
C PRO A 101 8.18 -14.69 12.86
N LEU A 102 7.19 -13.95 12.39
CA LEU A 102 6.65 -12.81 13.12
C LEU A 102 5.94 -13.30 14.38
N ALA A 103 6.23 -12.66 15.52
CA ALA A 103 5.50 -12.93 16.75
C ALA A 103 4.03 -12.50 16.60
N PRO A 104 3.08 -13.12 17.32
CA PRO A 104 1.66 -12.76 17.25
C PRO A 104 1.36 -11.27 17.46
N VAL A 105 2.15 -10.58 18.28
CA VAL A 105 2.02 -9.13 18.49
C VAL A 105 2.40 -8.30 17.25
N GLN A 106 3.36 -8.79 16.47
CA GLN A 106 3.79 -8.15 15.22
C GLN A 106 2.76 -8.41 14.13
N LEU A 107 2.21 -9.64 14.08
CA LEU A 107 1.08 -9.97 13.22
C LEU A 107 -0.11 -9.06 13.55
N LYS A 108 -0.47 -8.88 14.83
CA LYS A 108 -1.62 -8.06 15.21
C LYS A 108 -1.58 -6.63 14.66
N ARG A 109 -0.39 -6.04 14.45
CA ARG A 109 -0.24 -4.72 13.82
C ARG A 109 -0.48 -4.71 12.30
N MET A 110 -0.41 -5.87 11.65
CA MET A 110 -0.75 -6.04 10.22
C MET A 110 -2.25 -6.24 10.01
N TYR A 111 -2.92 -6.95 10.93
CA TYR A 111 -4.33 -7.32 10.77
C TYR A 111 -5.32 -6.37 11.46
N PHE A 112 -4.87 -5.44 12.32
CA PHE A 112 -5.74 -4.60 13.17
C PHE A 112 -5.26 -3.15 13.27
#